data_AF-T0XPY8-F1
#
_entry.id   AF-T0XPY8-F1
#
_cell.length_a   1.000
_cell.length_b   1.000
_cell.length_c   1.000
_cell.angle_alpha   90.00
_cell.angle_beta   90.00
_cell.angle_gamma   90.00
#
_symmetry.space_group_name_H-M   'P 1'
#
loop_
_entity.id
_entity.type
_entity.pdbx_description
1 polymer ?
#
loop_
_entity_poly.entity_id
_entity_poly.type
_entity_poly.pdbx_seq_one_letter_code
_entity_poly.pdbx_strand_id
1 'polypeptide(L)' 'AGAVGVLGPDREADFGLAIRTAFAFGPRLFTAAGAGIVHASRPRQEWEETLHKLSALEGALAEAAGAPRPPSEEVA' A
#
# COMPACT_ATOMS: atom_id res chain seq x y z
N ALA A 1 -2.63 -4.76 9.07
CA ALA A 1 -3.60 -4.21 8.08
C ALA A 1 -4.94 -4.02 8.77
N GLY A 2 -5.75 -3.08 8.29
CA GLY A 2 -7.13 -2.86 8.75
C GLY A 2 -8.15 -3.22 7.66
N ALA A 3 -9.39 -2.78 7.84
CA ALA A 3 -10.45 -2.93 6.84
C ALA A 3 -11.19 -1.60 6.64
N VAL A 4 -11.71 -1.39 5.43
CA VAL A 4 -12.55 -0.25 5.07
C VAL A 4 -13.82 -0.80 4.43
N GLY A 5 -14.97 -0.31 4.87
CA GLY A 5 -16.25 -0.89 4.45
C GLY A 5 -17.45 -0.25 5.13
N VAL A 6 -18.60 -0.89 4.95
CA VAL A 6 -19.91 -0.41 5.40
C VAL A 6 -20.55 -1.45 6.30
N LEU A 7 -21.22 -0.96 7.35
CA LEU A 7 -22.17 -1.71 8.17
C LEU A 7 -23.58 -1.20 7.89
N GLY A 8 -24.46 -2.09 7.45
CA GLY A 8 -25.84 -1.80 7.12
C GLY A 8 -26.82 -2.02 8.28
N PRO A 9 -28.04 -1.47 8.19
CA PRO A 9 -29.06 -1.58 9.22
C PRO A 9 -29.54 -3.02 9.48
N ASP A 10 -29.48 -3.89 8.47
CA ASP A 10 -29.96 -5.28 8.55
C ASP A 10 -28.86 -6.29 8.92
N ARG A 11 -27.85 -5.83 9.69
CA ARG A 11 -26.67 -6.62 10.07
C ARG A 11 -25.82 -7.06 8.87
N GLU A 12 -25.95 -6.36 7.75
CA GLU A 12 -25.08 -6.51 6.61
C GLU A 12 -23.73 -5.84 6.88
N ALA A 13 -22.67 -6.47 6.40
CA ALA A 13 -21.30 -6.02 6.57
C ALA A 13 -20.52 -6.35 5.30
N ASP A 14 -19.96 -5.33 4.65
CA ASP A 14 -19.06 -5.50 3.53
C ASP A 14 -17.79 -4.68 3.77
N PHE A 15 -16.64 -5.34 3.73
CA PHE A 15 -15.35 -4.78 4.08
C PHE A 15 -14.26 -5.28 3.16
N GLY A 16 -13.53 -4.33 2.58
CA GLY A 16 -12.28 -4.57 1.88
C GLY A 16 -11.09 -4.52 2.84
N LEU A 17 -10.05 -5.31 2.53
CA LEU A 17 -8.77 -5.20 3.22
C LEU A 17 -8.10 -3.87 2.86
N ALA A 18 -7.63 -3.13 3.86
CA ALA A 18 -6.94 -1.85 3.68
C ALA A 18 -5.48 -2.03 3.23
N ILE A 19 -5.29 -2.58 2.02
CA ILE A 19 -4.02 -2.69 1.30
C ILE A 19 -4.07 -1.84 0.03
N ARG A 20 -2.92 -1.52 -0.56
CA ARG A 20 -2.84 -0.60 -1.72
C ARG A 20 -3.59 0.72 -1.44
N THR A 21 -3.55 1.17 -0.20
CA THR A 21 -4.29 2.32 0.32
C THR A 21 -3.28 3.38 0.79
N ALA A 22 -3.67 4.65 0.70
CA ALA A 22 -2.95 5.76 1.32
C ALA A 22 -3.80 6.38 2.44
N PHE A 23 -3.16 6.72 3.56
CA PHE A 23 -3.76 7.46 4.67
C PHE A 23 -3.20 8.87 4.70
N ALA A 24 -4.07 9.87 4.70
CA ALA A 24 -3.68 11.26 4.82
C ALA A 24 -3.71 11.70 6.29
N PHE A 25 -2.63 12.32 6.76
CA PHE A 25 -2.58 12.94 8.07
C PHE A 25 -1.85 14.28 8.00
N GLY A 26 -2.62 15.36 8.10
CA GLY A 26 -2.15 16.71 7.83
C GLY A 26 -1.65 16.83 6.38
N PRO A 27 -0.45 17.38 6.13
CA PRO A 27 0.09 17.55 4.78
C PRO A 27 0.78 16.29 4.23
N ARG A 28 0.73 15.14 4.93
CA ARG A 28 1.46 13.93 4.57
C ARG A 28 0.52 12.81 4.15
N LEU A 29 0.94 12.07 3.14
CA LEU A 29 0.36 10.78 2.75
C LEU A 29 1.26 9.65 3.23
N PHE A 30 0.64 8.61 3.78
CA PHE A 30 1.31 7.41 4.26
C PHE A 30 0.76 6.22 3.50
N THR A 31 1.63 5.34 3.02
CA THR A 31 1.23 4.05 2.47
C THR A 31 2.17 2.97 2.98
N ALA A 32 1.71 1.73 2.93
CA ALA A 32 2.48 0.59 3.38
C ALA A 32 2.17 -0.63 2.50
N ALA A 33 3.19 -1.45 2.30
CA ALA A 33 3.07 -2.78 1.74
C ALA A 33 3.93 -3.74 2.56
N GLY A 34 3.73 -5.04 2.31
CA GLY A 34 4.58 -6.08 2.85
C GLY A 34 4.50 -7.33 2.00
N ALA A 35 5.15 -8.38 2.46
CA ALA A 35 5.22 -9.68 1.81
C ALA A 35 4.86 -10.80 2.78
N GLY A 36 4.28 -11.88 2.24
CA GLY A 36 3.96 -13.07 3.03
C GLY A 36 5.19 -13.98 3.08
N ILE A 37 5.81 -14.11 4.24
CA ILE A 37 7.01 -14.92 4.40
C ILE A 37 6.65 -16.38 4.59
N VAL A 38 7.23 -17.25 3.76
CA VAL A 38 7.10 -18.71 3.83
C VAL A 38 8.49 -19.36 3.89
N HIS A 39 8.55 -20.66 4.13
CA HIS A 39 9.82 -21.40 4.25
C HIS A 39 10.77 -21.19 3.05
N ALA A 40 10.22 -21.07 1.83
CA ALA A 40 11.00 -20.91 0.61
C ALA A 40 11.28 -19.43 0.24
N SER A 41 10.83 -18.47 1.05
CA SER A 41 11.01 -17.05 0.78
C SER A 41 12.50 -16.67 0.75
N ARG A 42 12.83 -15.74 -0.15
CA ARG A 42 14.17 -15.16 -0.24
C ARG A 42 14.09 -13.68 0.12
N PRO A 43 14.81 -13.20 1.15
CA PRO A 43 14.65 -11.83 1.65
C PRO A 43 14.65 -10.74 0.57
N ARG A 44 15.56 -10.86 -0.41
CA ARG A 44 15.65 -9.94 -1.54
C ARG A 44 14.40 -9.93 -2.44
N GLN A 45 13.82 -11.09 -2.72
CA GLN A 45 12.63 -11.19 -3.57
C GLN A 45 11.39 -10.60 -2.88
N GLU A 46 11.24 -10.85 -1.57
CA GLU A 46 10.13 -10.31 -0.78
C GLU A 46 10.22 -8.79 -0.61
N TRP A 47 11.45 -8.27 -0.52
CA TRP A 47 11.74 -6.85 -0.54
C TRP A 47 11.34 -6.22 -1.88
N GLU A 48 11.78 -6.80 -3.00
CA GLU A 48 11.43 -6.34 -4.35
C GLU A 48 9.91 -6.42 -4.60
N GLU A 49 9.22 -7.43 -4.09
CA GLU A 49 7.76 -7.53 -4.13
C GLU A 49 7.08 -6.40 -3.34
N THR A 50 7.60 -6.08 -2.16
CA THR A 50 7.08 -4.98 -1.33
C THR A 50 7.20 -3.64 -2.04
N LEU A 51 8.34 -3.36 -2.68
CA LEU A 51 8.56 -2.16 -3.49
C LEU A 51 7.62 -2.12 -4.70
N HIS A 52 7.47 -3.23 -5.42
CA HIS A 52 6.51 -3.32 -6.53
C HIS A 52 5.06 -3.07 -6.09
N LYS A 53 4.69 -3.48 -4.87
CA LYS A 53 3.36 -3.20 -4.32
C LYS A 53 3.14 -1.71 -4.01
N LEU A 54 4.18 -1.00 -3.58
CA LEU A 54 4.12 0.44 -3.31
C LEU A 54 4.07 1.26 -4.60
N SER A 55 4.92 0.91 -5.57
CA SER A 55 5.16 1.69 -6.80
C SER A 55 3.90 2.08 -7.56
N ALA A 56 2.90 1.19 -7.64
CA ALA A 56 1.64 1.48 -8.33
C ALA A 56 0.87 2.65 -7.69
N LEU A 57 0.78 2.68 -6.36
CA LEU A 57 0.06 3.73 -5.65
C LEU A 57 0.88 5.03 -5.63
N GLU A 58 2.19 4.93 -5.43
CA GLU A 58 3.10 6.08 -5.49
C GLU A 58 3.07 6.77 -6.86
N GLY A 59 3.04 5.99 -7.95
CA GLY A 59 2.88 6.51 -9.30
C GLY A 59 1.58 7.29 -9.47
N ALA A 60 0.45 6.70 -9.06
CA ALA A 60 -0.86 7.35 -9.15
C ALA A 60 -0.93 8.64 -8.31
N LEU A 61 -0.35 8.64 -7.11
CA LEU A 61 -0.30 9.81 -6.23
C LEU A 61 0.60 10.92 -6.79
N ALA A 62 1.76 10.57 -7.35
CA ALA A 62 2.66 11.52 -7.97
C ALA A 62 2.02 12.19 -9.19
N GLU A 63 1.37 11.41 -10.06
CA GLU A 63 0.61 11.91 -11.21
C GLU A 63 -0.51 12.86 -10.76
N ALA A 64 -1.31 12.47 -9.76
CA ALA A 64 -2.37 13.32 -9.22
C ALA A 64 -1.85 14.63 -8.58
N ALA A 65 -0.64 14.60 -8.00
CA ALA A 65 0.01 15.77 -7.41
C ALA A 65 0.76 16.64 -8.43
N GLY A 66 0.85 16.23 -9.71
CA GLY A 66 1.71 16.89 -10.70
C GLY A 66 3.21 16.82 -10.34
N ALA A 67 3.60 15.85 -9.52
CA ALA A 67 4.95 15.67 -9.03
C ALA A 67 5.65 14.53 -9.78
N PRO A 68 6.99 14.56 -9.91
CA PRO A 68 7.73 13.40 -10.38
C PRO A 68 7.50 12.23 -9.41
N ARG A 69 7.42 11.01 -9.95
CA ARG A 69 7.33 9.79 -9.14
C ARG A 69 8.49 9.80 -8.13
N PRO A 70 8.25 9.53 -6.84
CA PRO A 70 9.34 9.42 -5.90
C PRO A 70 10.34 8.37 -6.40
N PRO A 71 11.65 8.59 -6.24
CA PRO A 71 12.63 7.58 -6.60
C PRO A 71 12.32 6.31 -5.82
N SER A 72 12.23 5.17 -6.51
CA SER A 72 12.27 3.87 -5.86
C SER A 72 13.63 3.79 -5.18
N GLU A 73 13.69 3.99 -3.86
CA GLU A 73 14.98 3.98 -3.14
C GLU A 73 15.78 2.71 -3.49
N GLU A 74 17.01 2.89 -3.96
CA GLU A 74 18.08 1.90 -3.76
C GLU A 74 18.34 1.86 -2.25
N VAL A 75 17.62 1.00 -1.55
CA VAL A 75 17.90 0.70 -0.15
C VAL A 75 19.22 -0.08 -0.13
N ALA A 76 20.27 0.60 0.30
CA ALA A 76 21.62 0.09 0.50
C ALA A 76 21.68 -1.10 1.48
#